data_AF-K1SV03-F1
#
_entry.id   AF-K1SV03-F1
#
_cell.length_a   1.000
_cell.length_b   1.000
_cell.length_c   1.000
_cell.angle_alpha   90.00
_cell.angle_beta   90.00
_cell.angle_gamma   90.00
#
_symmetry.space_group_name_H-M   'P 1'
#
loop_
_entity.id
_entity.type
_entity.pdbx_description
1 polymer ?
#
loop_
_entity_poly.entity_id
_entity_poly.type
_entity_poly.pdbx_seq_one_letter_code
_entity_poly.pdbx_strand_id
1 'polypeptide(L)'
;MALTRDQFDVIANSYNDRQLNNKIKLNRRIEEVYEKIPLIKDLDGQIVVLAGRALRLSLSGNSSAKDTLREDIALISEQKKAALLAGGYSADYLDEIFTCPKCKDTGFIDGKPCECLKAEVVRLLYSRSELKEILERENFDTFEYDLYSDDYIDPDTGISAAENIDAVVDHCHYFINNFDKTFDNLLFYGRAGTGKTFLINCIAKELIEKSYSVIYLSAVQLFDLLADYSFKRSNTTI
;
A
#
# COMPACT_ATOMS: atom_id res chain seq x y z
N MET A 1 -16.55 1.15 -6.51
CA MET A 1 -16.52 0.54 -7.87
C MET A 1 -15.98 -0.86 -7.72
N ALA A 2 -16.58 -1.88 -8.36
CA ALA A 2 -16.04 -3.24 -8.35
C ALA A 2 -14.90 -3.34 -9.37
N LEU A 3 -13.81 -4.03 -9.03
CA LEU A 3 -12.73 -4.30 -9.96
C LEU A 3 -13.21 -5.21 -11.09
N THR A 4 -12.68 -4.98 -12.30
CA THR A 4 -12.85 -5.96 -13.38
C THR A 4 -12.05 -7.23 -13.05
N ARG A 5 -12.41 -8.35 -13.69
CA ARG A 5 -11.68 -9.61 -13.52
C ARG A 5 -10.19 -9.45 -13.84
N ASP A 6 -9.87 -8.79 -14.94
CA ASP A 6 -8.49 -8.55 -15.34
C ASP A 6 -7.72 -7.72 -14.31
N GLN A 7 -8.37 -6.70 -13.73
CA GLN A 7 -7.75 -5.89 -12.68
C GLN A 7 -7.50 -6.70 -11.41
N PHE A 8 -8.45 -7.57 -11.05
CA PHE A 8 -8.27 -8.47 -9.92
C PHE A 8 -7.10 -9.44 -10.15
N ASP A 9 -7.01 -10.03 -11.33
CA ASP A 9 -5.94 -10.97 -11.69
C ASP A 9 -4.57 -10.29 -11.67
N VAL A 10 -4.46 -9.05 -12.15
CA VAL A 10 -3.22 -8.25 -12.06
C VAL A 10 -2.79 -8.07 -10.60
N ILE A 11 -3.71 -7.70 -9.71
CA ILE A 11 -3.39 -7.52 -8.29
C ILE A 11 -3.02 -8.85 -7.66
N ALA A 12 -3.81 -9.90 -7.87
CA ALA A 12 -3.54 -11.22 -7.30
C ALA A 12 -2.15 -11.74 -7.72
N ASN A 13 -1.80 -11.60 -9.00
CA ASN A 13 -0.48 -11.98 -9.51
C ASN A 13 0.64 -11.17 -8.85
N SER A 14 0.45 -9.86 -8.63
CA SER A 14 1.46 -9.04 -7.94
C SER A 14 1.77 -9.54 -6.52
N TYR A 15 0.77 -10.07 -5.79
CA TYR A 15 0.99 -10.66 -4.47
C TYR A 15 1.67 -12.03 -4.55
N ASN A 16 1.29 -12.85 -5.52
CA ASN A 16 1.98 -14.12 -5.80
C ASN A 16 3.47 -13.88 -6.11
N ASP A 17 3.77 -12.87 -6.93
CA ASP A 17 5.14 -12.48 -7.28
C ASP A 17 5.91 -12.00 -6.05
N ARG A 18 5.30 -11.18 -5.16
CA ARG A 18 5.91 -10.76 -3.89
C ARG A 18 6.31 -11.95 -3.03
N GLN A 19 5.38 -12.89 -2.83
CA GLN A 19 5.62 -14.10 -2.03
C GLN A 19 6.72 -14.97 -2.65
N LEU A 20 6.68 -15.18 -3.97
CA LEU A 20 7.69 -15.95 -4.69
C LEU A 20 9.08 -15.31 -4.56
N ASN A 21 9.18 -14.00 -4.81
CA ASN A 21 10.44 -13.27 -4.73
C ASN A 21 11.02 -13.28 -3.32
N ASN A 22 10.18 -13.12 -2.30
CA ASN A 22 10.60 -13.21 -0.90
C ASN A 22 11.09 -14.61 -0.53
N LYS A 23 10.43 -15.66 -1.03
CA LYS A 23 10.89 -17.05 -0.86
C LYS A 23 12.23 -17.30 -1.56
N ILE A 24 12.41 -16.82 -2.79
CA ILE A 24 13.69 -16.92 -3.52
C ILE A 24 14.79 -16.19 -2.74
N LYS A 25 14.51 -15.00 -2.22
CA LYS A 25 15.45 -14.21 -1.42
C LYS A 25 15.84 -14.93 -0.13
N LEU A 26 14.87 -15.52 0.57
CA LEU A 26 15.13 -16.29 1.78
C LEU A 26 15.97 -17.54 1.50
N ASN A 27 15.65 -18.29 0.44
CA ASN A 27 16.43 -19.46 0.06
C ASN A 27 17.90 -19.11 -0.22
N ARG A 28 18.16 -17.99 -0.91
CA ARG A 28 19.54 -17.49 -1.11
C ARG A 28 20.25 -17.19 0.21
N ARG A 29 19.57 -16.59 1.19
CA ARG A 29 20.14 -16.36 2.52
C ARG A 29 20.47 -17.67 3.25
N ILE A 30 19.59 -18.66 3.14
CA ILE A 30 19.80 -19.99 3.73
C ILE A 30 21.02 -20.66 3.10
N GLU A 31 21.11 -20.67 1.77
CA GLU A 31 22.25 -21.22 1.03
C GLU A 31 23.57 -20.55 1.45
N GLU A 32 23.60 -19.22 1.48
CA GLU A 32 24.78 -18.45 1.93
C GLU A 32 25.19 -18.82 3.37
N VAL A 33 24.24 -18.87 4.29
CA VAL A 33 24.53 -19.18 5.70
C VAL A 33 24.97 -20.64 5.86
N TYR A 34 24.41 -21.57 5.12
CA TYR A 34 24.83 -22.98 5.17
C TYR A 34 26.27 -23.17 4.67
N GLU A 35 26.71 -22.39 3.68
CA GLU A 35 28.09 -22.42 3.20
C GLU A 35 29.07 -21.83 4.23
N LYS A 36 28.71 -20.69 4.84
CA LYS A 36 29.60 -19.97 5.78
C LYS A 36 29.56 -20.51 7.20
N ILE A 37 28.41 -21.02 7.64
CA ILE A 37 28.15 -21.52 9.00
C ILE A 37 27.51 -22.91 8.91
N PRO A 38 28.28 -23.97 8.55
CA PRO A 38 27.74 -25.32 8.39
C PRO A 38 26.99 -25.86 9.62
N LEU A 39 27.35 -25.39 10.82
CA LEU A 39 26.66 -25.70 12.07
C LEU A 39 25.15 -25.43 12.00
N ILE A 40 24.72 -24.36 11.32
CA ILE A 40 23.29 -24.04 11.17
C ILE A 40 22.56 -25.17 10.43
N LYS A 41 23.17 -25.73 9.38
CA LYS A 41 22.61 -26.85 8.61
C LYS A 41 22.51 -28.12 9.46
N ASP A 42 23.51 -28.38 10.29
CA ASP A 42 23.50 -29.52 11.22
C ASP A 42 22.39 -29.39 12.27
N LEU A 43 22.21 -28.18 12.82
CA LEU A 43 21.13 -27.86 13.76
C LEU A 43 19.74 -28.04 13.11
N ASP A 44 19.57 -27.61 11.85
CA ASP A 44 18.33 -27.86 11.10
C ASP A 44 18.07 -29.35 10.86
N GLY A 45 19.13 -30.13 10.60
CA GLY A 45 19.06 -31.59 10.52
C GLY A 45 18.60 -32.22 11.84
N GLN A 46 19.08 -31.72 12.99
CA GLN A 46 18.66 -32.21 14.31
C GLN A 46 17.18 -31.96 14.57
N ILE A 47 16.64 -30.80 14.18
CA ILE A 47 15.20 -30.50 14.30
C ILE A 47 14.37 -31.54 13.53
N VAL A 48 14.76 -31.89 12.31
CA VAL A 48 14.05 -32.89 11.50
C VAL A 48 14.04 -34.27 12.19
N VAL A 49 15.17 -34.70 12.74
CA VAL A 49 15.29 -35.98 13.46
C VAL A 49 14.41 -35.98 14.72
N LEU A 50 14.42 -34.89 15.49
CA LEU A 50 13.61 -34.74 16.70
C LEU A 50 12.11 -34.75 16.38
N ALA A 51 11.69 -34.01 15.36
CA ALA A 51 10.30 -33.98 14.91
C ALA A 51 9.82 -35.38 14.47
N GLY A 52 10.65 -36.12 13.72
CA GLY A 52 10.34 -37.49 13.31
C GLY A 52 10.22 -38.46 14.49
N ARG A 53 11.07 -38.32 15.52
CA ARG A 53 10.99 -39.11 16.76
C ARG A 53 9.71 -38.79 17.53
N ALA A 54 9.39 -37.52 17.71
CA ALA A 54 8.20 -37.10 18.43
C ALA A 54 6.90 -37.54 17.75
N LEU A 55 6.84 -37.51 16.41
CA LEU A 55 5.70 -38.04 15.64
C LEU A 55 5.46 -39.53 15.95
N ARG A 56 6.52 -40.35 15.95
CA ARG A 56 6.42 -41.78 16.28
C ARG A 56 5.91 -42.01 17.70
N LEU A 57 6.42 -41.25 18.66
CA LEU A 57 6.01 -41.35 20.07
C LEU A 57 4.56 -40.89 20.30
N SER A 58 4.10 -39.88 19.57
CA SER A 58 2.71 -39.42 19.63
C SER A 58 1.74 -40.46 19.07
N LEU A 59 2.13 -41.21 18.04
CA LEU A 59 1.33 -42.32 17.49
C LEU A 59 1.26 -43.52 18.44
N SER A 60 2.25 -43.70 19.32
CA SER A 60 2.25 -44.74 20.35
C SER A 60 1.55 -44.31 21.66
N GLY A 61 0.78 -43.21 21.65
CA GLY A 61 -0.06 -42.78 22.76
C GLY A 61 0.66 -42.04 23.88
N ASN A 62 1.92 -41.61 23.69
CA ASN A 62 2.70 -40.93 24.72
C ASN A 62 2.54 -39.40 24.61
N SER A 63 1.76 -38.80 25.52
CA SER A 63 1.40 -37.38 25.47
C SER A 63 2.53 -36.42 25.89
N SER A 64 3.51 -36.88 26.68
CA SER A 64 4.65 -36.08 27.16
C SER A 64 5.72 -35.82 26.09
N ALA A 65 5.69 -36.55 24.97
CA ALA A 65 6.64 -36.40 23.86
C ALA A 65 6.55 -35.04 23.16
N LYS A 66 5.43 -34.32 23.31
CA LYS A 66 5.25 -32.98 22.73
C LYS A 66 5.98 -31.89 23.52
N ASP A 67 6.04 -32.03 24.85
CA ASP A 67 6.65 -31.01 25.71
C ASP A 67 8.18 -31.05 25.62
N THR A 68 8.76 -32.26 25.64
CA THR A 68 10.21 -32.46 25.41
C THR A 68 10.65 -31.96 24.05
N LEU A 69 9.86 -32.22 22.99
CA LEU A 69 10.15 -31.70 21.65
C LEU A 69 10.21 -30.17 21.62
N ARG A 70 9.31 -29.48 22.34
CA ARG A 70 9.29 -28.01 22.38
C ARG A 70 10.53 -27.45 23.05
N GLU A 71 10.98 -28.05 24.14
CA GLU A 71 12.20 -27.64 24.84
C GLU A 71 13.44 -27.85 23.96
N ASP A 72 13.56 -29.00 23.30
CA ASP A 72 14.67 -29.29 22.40
C ASP A 72 14.72 -28.31 21.20
N ILE A 73 13.56 -28.02 20.59
CA ILE A 73 13.45 -27.05 19.50
C ILE A 73 13.83 -25.63 19.98
N ALA A 74 13.42 -25.24 21.18
CA ALA A 74 13.77 -23.93 21.74
C ALA A 74 15.29 -23.81 21.96
N LEU A 75 15.92 -24.84 22.51
CA LEU A 75 17.38 -24.87 22.70
C LEU A 75 18.13 -24.76 21.37
N ILE A 76 17.73 -25.53 20.36
CA ILE A 76 18.35 -25.47 19.03
C ILE A 76 18.12 -24.09 18.40
N SER A 77 16.95 -23.49 18.58
CA SER A 77 16.65 -22.15 18.06
C SER A 77 17.58 -21.09 18.66
N GLU A 78 17.87 -21.15 19.96
CA GLU A 78 18.84 -20.24 20.60
C GLU A 78 20.27 -20.49 20.13
N GLN A 79 20.66 -21.75 19.92
CA GLN A 79 21.96 -22.09 19.33
C GLN A 79 22.11 -21.53 17.90
N LYS A 80 21.05 -21.60 17.08
CA LYS A 80 21.04 -21.01 15.74
C LYS A 80 21.24 -19.49 15.78
N LYS A 81 20.52 -18.79 16.67
CA LYS A 81 20.69 -17.33 16.85
C LYS A 81 22.12 -16.98 17.28
N ALA A 82 22.67 -17.70 18.25
CA ALA A 82 24.03 -17.48 18.70
C ALA A 82 25.07 -17.71 17.59
N ALA A 83 24.90 -18.76 16.79
CA ALA A 83 25.77 -19.06 15.65
C ALA A 83 25.66 -18.00 14.54
N LEU A 84 24.45 -17.50 14.24
CA LEU A 84 24.26 -16.38 13.30
C LEU A 84 24.99 -15.12 13.76
N LEU A 85 24.81 -14.73 15.03
CA LEU A 85 25.48 -13.56 15.62
C LEU A 85 27.01 -13.70 15.60
N ALA A 86 27.53 -14.88 15.95
CA ALA A 86 28.96 -15.15 15.90
C ALA A 86 29.53 -15.09 14.48
N GLY A 87 28.72 -15.41 13.47
CA GLY A 87 29.06 -15.29 12.05
C GLY A 87 28.86 -13.89 11.45
N GLY A 88 28.45 -12.90 12.25
CA GLY A 88 28.24 -11.52 11.79
C GLY A 88 26.87 -11.24 11.17
N TYR A 89 25.91 -12.16 11.29
CA TYR A 89 24.53 -11.99 10.83
C TYR A 89 23.62 -11.53 11.97
N SER A 90 22.49 -10.93 11.63
CA SER A 90 21.43 -10.67 12.60
C SER A 90 20.75 -11.98 13.03
N ALA A 91 20.21 -12.02 14.25
CA ALA A 91 19.57 -13.23 14.78
C ALA A 91 18.31 -13.65 14.00
N ASP A 92 17.66 -12.71 13.32
CA ASP A 92 16.47 -12.85 12.47
C ASP A 92 16.80 -12.98 10.97
N TYR A 93 18.09 -13.13 10.61
CA TYR A 93 18.51 -13.10 9.20
C TYR A 93 17.84 -14.16 8.33
N LEU A 94 17.52 -15.30 8.93
CA LEU A 94 16.85 -16.45 8.30
C LEU A 94 15.33 -16.49 8.55
N ASP A 95 14.75 -15.45 9.13
CA ASP A 95 13.30 -15.36 9.33
C ASP A 95 12.59 -15.10 8.01
N GLU A 96 11.28 -15.41 7.99
CA GLU A 96 10.43 -15.18 6.82
C GLU A 96 10.47 -13.71 6.38
N ILE A 97 10.65 -13.50 5.08
CA ILE A 97 10.71 -12.16 4.49
C ILE A 97 9.32 -11.81 3.97
N PHE A 98 8.82 -10.63 4.36
CA PHE A 98 7.56 -10.10 3.87
C PHE A 98 7.73 -8.68 3.35
N THR A 99 7.03 -8.35 2.26
CA THR A 99 6.95 -6.98 1.75
C THR A 99 6.02 -6.15 2.62
N CYS A 100 4.85 -6.71 2.96
CA CYS A 100 3.92 -6.16 3.92
C CYS A 100 3.95 -6.98 5.22
N PRO A 101 4.52 -6.45 6.31
CA PRO A 101 4.59 -7.19 7.58
C PRO A 101 3.20 -7.40 8.22
N LYS A 102 2.22 -6.54 7.91
CA LYS A 102 0.86 -6.62 8.48
C LYS A 102 0.08 -7.83 7.96
N CYS A 103 0.01 -7.99 6.63
CA CYS A 103 -0.75 -9.07 6.00
C CYS A 103 0.12 -10.25 5.56
N LYS A 104 1.44 -10.19 5.76
CA LYS A 104 2.40 -11.20 5.29
C LYS A 104 2.24 -11.51 3.81
N ASP A 105 2.11 -10.45 3.00
CA ASP A 105 1.90 -10.53 1.55
C ASP A 105 0.67 -11.34 1.11
N THR A 106 -0.37 -11.45 1.95
CA THR A 106 -1.66 -12.04 1.54
C THR A 106 -2.65 -11.02 1.00
N GLY A 107 -2.45 -9.73 1.33
CA GLY A 107 -3.38 -8.65 1.03
C GLY A 107 -4.58 -8.57 1.98
N PHE A 108 -4.75 -9.49 2.92
CA PHE A 108 -5.88 -9.54 3.84
C PHE A 108 -5.45 -9.70 5.31
N ILE A 109 -6.23 -9.15 6.22
CA ILE A 109 -6.09 -9.31 7.68
C ILE A 109 -7.49 -9.62 8.21
N ASP A 110 -7.67 -10.79 8.81
CA ASP A 110 -8.97 -11.25 9.35
C ASP A 110 -10.13 -11.14 8.34
N GLY A 111 -9.88 -11.52 7.08
CA GLY A 111 -10.85 -11.44 5.99
C GLY A 111 -11.14 -10.03 5.48
N LYS A 112 -10.51 -8.99 6.04
CA LYS A 112 -10.62 -7.60 5.58
C LYS A 112 -9.43 -7.21 4.70
N PRO A 113 -9.63 -6.39 3.65
CA PRO A 113 -8.53 -5.88 2.83
C PRO A 113 -7.51 -5.11 3.67
N CYS A 114 -6.25 -5.50 3.55
CA CYS A 114 -5.12 -4.77 4.14
C CYS A 114 -4.97 -3.39 3.47
N GLU A 115 -4.40 -2.42 4.19
CA GLU A 115 -4.05 -1.11 3.63
C GLU A 115 -3.16 -1.21 2.38
N CYS A 116 -2.21 -2.15 2.37
CA CYS A 116 -1.36 -2.37 1.19
C CYS A 116 -2.16 -2.83 -0.03
N LEU A 117 -3.27 -3.56 0.18
CA LEU A 117 -4.16 -3.99 -0.90
C LEU A 117 -5.00 -2.81 -1.39
N LYS A 118 -5.56 -2.00 -0.48
CA LYS A 118 -6.30 -0.79 -0.84
C LYS A 118 -5.44 0.16 -1.67
N ALA A 119 -4.20 0.40 -1.24
CA ALA A 119 -3.26 1.23 -1.98
C ALA A 119 -2.94 0.67 -3.37
N GLU A 120 -2.78 -0.65 -3.50
CA GLU A 120 -2.54 -1.31 -4.79
C GLU A 120 -3.75 -1.18 -5.73
N VAL A 121 -4.96 -1.37 -5.20
CA VAL A 121 -6.22 -1.21 -5.93
C VAL A 121 -6.33 0.20 -6.48
N VAL A 122 -6.15 1.19 -5.62
CA VAL A 122 -6.18 2.61 -6.00
C VAL A 122 -5.12 2.87 -7.08
N ARG A 123 -3.85 2.50 -6.84
CA ARG A 123 -2.78 2.65 -7.85
C ARG A 123 -3.13 2.03 -9.19
N LEU A 124 -3.69 0.81 -9.21
CA LEU A 124 -4.08 0.15 -10.46
C LEU A 124 -5.17 0.93 -11.21
N LEU A 125 -6.18 1.43 -10.50
CA LEU A 125 -7.25 2.23 -11.09
C LEU A 125 -6.71 3.51 -11.77
N TYR A 126 -5.70 4.15 -11.18
CA TYR A 126 -5.10 5.37 -11.75
C TYR A 126 -3.97 5.11 -12.74
N SER A 127 -3.32 3.94 -12.70
CA SER A 127 -2.14 3.62 -13.51
C SER A 127 -2.35 3.76 -15.03
N ARG A 128 -3.61 3.70 -15.49
CA ARG A 128 -4.01 3.78 -16.90
C ARG A 128 -4.70 5.10 -17.26
N SER A 129 -4.75 6.05 -16.35
CA SER A 129 -5.40 7.35 -16.57
C SER A 129 -4.38 8.40 -17.00
N GLU A 130 -4.78 9.28 -17.94
CA GLU A 130 -4.03 10.52 -18.25
C GLU A 130 -3.75 11.35 -17.00
N LEU A 131 -4.62 11.20 -15.99
CA LEU A 131 -4.48 11.81 -14.68
C LEU A 131 -3.14 11.44 -14.01
N LYS A 132 -2.57 10.25 -14.24
CA LYS A 132 -1.29 9.88 -13.61
C LYS A 132 -0.16 10.86 -13.98
N GLU A 133 -0.01 11.17 -15.26
CA GLU A 133 1.03 12.10 -15.73
C GLU A 133 0.78 13.53 -15.23
N ILE A 134 -0.49 13.91 -15.13
CA ILE A 134 -0.89 15.22 -14.58
C ILE A 134 -0.52 15.30 -13.10
N LEU A 135 -0.86 14.30 -12.28
CA LEU A 135 -0.58 14.30 -10.84
C LEU A 135 0.92 14.23 -10.52
N GLU A 136 1.75 13.68 -11.40
CA GLU A 136 3.21 13.73 -11.26
C GLU A 136 3.77 15.16 -11.40
N ARG A 137 3.08 16.03 -12.17
CA ARG A 137 3.52 17.42 -12.44
C ARG A 137 2.77 18.47 -11.63
N GLU A 138 1.49 18.23 -11.33
CA GLU A 138 0.59 19.16 -10.66
C GLU A 138 0.23 18.65 -9.27
N ASN A 139 1.06 19.02 -8.29
CA ASN A 139 0.90 18.60 -6.90
C ASN A 139 1.54 19.60 -5.92
N PHE A 140 1.35 19.38 -4.62
CA PHE A 140 1.89 20.28 -3.59
C PHE A 140 3.43 20.33 -3.57
N ASP A 141 4.12 19.27 -4.02
CA ASP A 141 5.59 19.26 -4.09
C ASP A 141 6.12 20.18 -5.21
N THR A 142 5.31 20.39 -6.26
CA THR A 142 5.62 21.25 -7.40
C THR A 142 4.86 22.58 -7.36
N PHE A 143 4.21 22.89 -6.24
CA PHE A 143 3.46 24.13 -6.08
C PHE A 143 4.41 25.30 -5.80
N GLU A 144 4.36 26.33 -6.65
CA GLU A 144 5.21 27.52 -6.52
C GLU A 144 4.42 28.71 -6.00
N TYR A 145 4.66 29.09 -4.75
CA TYR A 145 4.03 30.26 -4.11
C TYR A 145 4.46 31.58 -4.75
N ASP A 146 5.69 31.66 -5.25
CA ASP A 146 6.26 32.86 -5.89
C ASP A 146 5.51 33.31 -7.16
N LEU A 147 4.63 32.46 -7.72
CA LEU A 147 3.76 32.81 -8.85
C LEU A 147 2.62 33.76 -8.46
N TYR A 148 2.36 33.95 -7.17
CA TYR A 148 1.28 34.78 -6.64
C TYR A 148 1.88 36.05 -6.01
N SER A 149 1.52 37.22 -6.54
CA SER A 149 2.14 38.48 -6.13
C SER A 149 1.42 39.17 -4.97
N ASP A 150 2.20 39.88 -4.15
CA ASP A 150 1.67 40.83 -3.17
C ASP A 150 1.15 42.13 -3.80
N ASP A 151 1.66 42.46 -4.99
CA ASP A 151 1.33 43.71 -5.69
C ASP A 151 -0.09 43.72 -6.26
N TYR A 152 -0.67 42.54 -6.53
CA TYR A 152 -2.06 42.43 -6.97
C TYR A 152 -2.96 42.30 -5.75
N ILE A 153 -3.73 43.35 -5.46
CA ILE A 153 -4.77 43.35 -4.44
C ILE A 153 -6.12 43.14 -5.13
N ASP A 154 -6.85 42.11 -4.73
CA ASP A 154 -8.19 41.89 -5.25
C ASP A 154 -9.15 43.00 -4.75
N PRO A 155 -9.85 43.70 -5.66
CA PRO A 155 -10.66 44.86 -5.28
C PRO A 155 -11.94 44.49 -4.51
N ASP A 156 -12.41 43.23 -4.61
CA ASP A 156 -13.63 42.78 -3.93
C ASP A 156 -13.32 42.30 -2.51
N THR A 157 -12.17 41.64 -2.29
CA THR A 157 -11.78 41.10 -0.98
C THR A 157 -10.80 41.99 -0.21
N GLY A 158 -10.02 42.83 -0.91
CA GLY A 158 -8.97 43.66 -0.32
C GLY A 158 -7.70 42.90 0.08
N ILE A 159 -7.54 41.65 -0.36
CA ILE A 159 -6.45 40.74 0.02
C ILE A 159 -5.50 40.57 -1.18
N SER A 160 -4.20 40.39 -0.94
CA SER A 160 -3.23 40.14 -2.01
C SER A 160 -3.41 38.76 -2.64
N ALA A 161 -2.91 38.55 -3.87
CA ALA A 161 -2.95 37.21 -4.48
C ALA A 161 -2.14 36.19 -3.67
N ALA A 162 -1.02 36.60 -3.08
CA ALA A 162 -0.17 35.78 -2.22
C ALA A 162 -0.90 35.40 -0.92
N GLU A 163 -1.45 36.38 -0.20
CA GLU A 163 -2.22 36.13 1.03
C GLU A 163 -3.42 35.21 0.78
N ASN A 164 -4.11 35.41 -0.35
CA ASN A 164 -5.24 34.56 -0.71
C ASN A 164 -4.82 33.13 -1.03
N ILE A 165 -3.71 32.91 -1.75
CA ILE A 165 -3.30 31.55 -2.10
C ILE A 165 -2.82 30.76 -0.89
N ASP A 166 -2.14 31.40 0.06
CA ASP A 166 -1.73 30.77 1.32
C ASP A 166 -2.95 30.24 2.07
N ALA A 167 -3.98 31.09 2.26
CA ALA A 167 -5.22 30.69 2.91
C ALA A 167 -5.93 29.55 2.16
N VAL A 168 -5.96 29.59 0.83
CA VAL A 168 -6.57 28.55 0.00
C VAL A 168 -5.83 27.21 0.13
N VAL A 169 -4.50 27.21 0.10
CA VAL A 169 -3.69 25.99 0.24
C VAL A 169 -3.86 25.39 1.64
N ASP A 170 -3.88 26.23 2.68
CA ASP A 170 -4.17 25.81 4.06
C ASP A 170 -5.54 25.13 4.17
N HIS A 171 -6.57 25.70 3.53
CA HIS A 171 -7.90 25.09 3.45
C HIS A 171 -7.89 23.75 2.70
N CYS A 172 -7.08 23.60 1.65
CA CYS A 172 -6.93 22.33 0.94
C CYS A 172 -6.31 21.25 1.85
N HIS A 173 -5.24 21.57 2.57
CA HIS A 173 -4.63 20.65 3.52
C HIS A 173 -5.59 20.29 4.67
N TYR A 174 -6.35 21.27 5.18
CA TYR A 174 -7.38 21.02 6.18
C TYR A 174 -8.44 20.03 5.67
N PHE A 175 -8.96 20.24 4.46
CA PHE A 175 -9.92 19.34 3.80
C PHE A 175 -9.35 17.91 3.67
N ILE A 176 -8.12 17.77 3.17
CA ILE A 176 -7.44 16.47 2.98
C ILE A 176 -7.21 15.73 4.32
N ASN A 177 -6.96 16.46 5.41
CA ASN A 177 -6.70 15.87 6.73
C ASN A 177 -7.98 15.45 7.49
N ASN A 178 -9.14 15.93 7.03
CA ASN A 178 -10.45 15.67 7.63
C ASN A 178 -11.43 14.98 6.67
N PHE A 179 -10.97 14.55 5.50
CA PHE A 179 -11.79 14.02 4.40
C PHE A 179 -12.74 12.88 4.80
N ASP A 180 -12.30 11.99 5.70
CA ASP A 180 -13.11 10.87 6.20
C ASP A 180 -13.72 11.09 7.58
N LYS A 181 -13.48 12.26 8.19
CA LYS A 181 -13.95 12.62 9.54
C LYS A 181 -15.18 13.51 9.49
N THR A 182 -15.24 14.42 8.52
CA THR A 182 -16.28 15.44 8.39
C THR A 182 -16.73 15.57 6.94
N PHE A 183 -18.04 15.75 6.74
CA PHE A 183 -18.56 16.07 5.41
C PHE A 183 -18.29 17.54 5.09
N ASP A 184 -17.56 17.78 4.01
CA ASP A 184 -17.19 19.12 3.53
C ASP A 184 -17.08 19.13 2.00
N ASN A 185 -17.18 20.30 1.38
CA ASN A 185 -17.02 20.47 -0.08
C ASN A 185 -16.24 21.74 -0.39
N LEU A 186 -15.38 21.67 -1.40
CA LEU A 186 -14.61 22.83 -1.87
C LEU A 186 -15.16 23.32 -3.22
N LEU A 187 -15.39 24.62 -3.32
CA LEU A 187 -15.72 25.30 -4.57
C LEU A 187 -14.64 26.34 -4.88
N PHE A 188 -13.86 26.08 -5.93
CA PHE A 188 -12.90 27.05 -6.45
C PHE A 188 -13.56 27.94 -7.50
N TYR A 189 -13.50 29.25 -7.31
CA TYR A 189 -13.99 30.24 -8.27
C TYR A 189 -12.92 31.32 -8.52
N GLY A 190 -12.99 31.97 -9.68
CA GLY A 190 -12.01 32.99 -10.09
C GLY A 190 -11.65 32.91 -11.57
N ARG A 191 -10.84 33.88 -12.02
CA ARG A 191 -10.42 34.03 -13.43
C ARG A 191 -9.69 32.81 -13.97
N ALA A 192 -9.68 32.62 -15.29
CA ALA A 192 -8.87 31.57 -15.89
C ALA A 192 -7.37 31.78 -15.57
N GLY A 193 -6.62 30.68 -15.42
CA GLY A 193 -5.17 30.73 -15.16
C GLY A 193 -4.75 30.94 -13.70
N THR A 194 -5.67 31.03 -12.74
CA THR A 194 -5.34 31.26 -11.31
C THR A 194 -5.07 29.98 -10.50
N GLY A 195 -4.60 28.90 -11.12
CA GLY A 195 -4.22 27.68 -10.39
C GLY A 195 -5.35 26.76 -9.87
N LYS A 196 -6.63 27.06 -10.14
CA LYS A 196 -7.77 26.25 -9.63
C LYS A 196 -7.68 24.76 -9.99
N THR A 197 -7.46 24.44 -11.26
CA THR A 197 -7.33 23.05 -11.72
C THR A 197 -6.12 22.36 -11.09
N PHE A 198 -5.01 23.09 -10.94
CA PHE A 198 -3.79 22.59 -10.30
C PHE A 198 -4.06 22.18 -8.85
N LEU A 199 -4.77 23.01 -8.08
CA LEU A 199 -5.14 22.69 -6.69
C LEU A 199 -6.07 21.47 -6.59
N ILE A 200 -7.03 21.31 -7.51
CA ILE A 200 -7.87 20.11 -7.58
C ILE A 200 -7.00 18.87 -7.79
N ASN A 201 -6.00 18.96 -8.67
CA ASN A 201 -5.04 17.89 -8.92
C ASN A 201 -4.16 17.60 -7.69
N CYS A 202 -3.72 18.63 -6.97
CA CYS A 202 -3.01 18.46 -5.69
C CYS A 202 -3.83 17.65 -4.68
N ILE A 203 -5.11 18.03 -4.50
CA ILE A 203 -6.03 17.30 -3.61
C ILE A 203 -6.23 15.85 -4.08
N ALA A 204 -6.41 15.64 -5.39
CA ALA A 204 -6.61 14.31 -5.95
C ALA A 204 -5.40 13.40 -5.67
N LYS A 205 -4.17 13.88 -5.88
CA LYS A 205 -2.94 13.11 -5.59
C LYS A 205 -2.91 12.67 -4.12
N GLU A 206 -3.08 13.61 -3.20
CA GLU A 206 -3.04 13.33 -1.76
C GLU A 206 -4.10 12.32 -1.31
N LEU A 207 -5.33 12.44 -1.83
CA LEU A 207 -6.40 11.50 -1.50
C LEU A 207 -6.13 10.09 -2.07
N ILE A 208 -5.57 9.99 -3.27
CA ILE A 208 -5.14 8.72 -3.86
C ILE A 208 -4.02 8.08 -3.03
N GLU A 209 -3.03 8.85 -2.59
CA GLU A 209 -1.94 8.35 -1.75
C GLU A 209 -2.44 7.85 -0.39
N LYS A 210 -3.48 8.48 0.16
CA LYS A 210 -4.23 8.01 1.34
C LYS A 210 -5.19 6.84 1.04
N SER A 211 -5.15 6.28 -0.17
CA SER A 211 -5.96 5.14 -0.62
C SER A 211 -7.46 5.41 -0.71
N TYR A 212 -7.87 6.67 -0.95
CA TYR A 212 -9.24 6.99 -1.34
C TYR A 212 -9.44 6.82 -2.85
N SER A 213 -10.66 6.46 -3.23
CA SER A 213 -11.08 6.45 -4.64
C SER A 213 -11.58 7.84 -5.03
N VAL A 214 -10.87 8.49 -5.93
CA VAL A 214 -11.16 9.80 -6.53
C VAL A 214 -11.74 9.65 -7.94
N ILE A 215 -12.85 10.34 -8.23
CA ILE A 215 -13.40 10.40 -9.58
C ILE A 215 -13.18 11.82 -10.10
N TYR A 216 -12.42 11.95 -11.19
CA TYR A 216 -12.15 13.22 -11.84
C TYR A 216 -12.94 13.31 -13.15
N LEU A 217 -13.85 14.28 -13.26
CA LEU A 217 -14.72 14.45 -14.42
C LEU A 217 -14.90 15.94 -14.73
N SER A 218 -14.87 16.28 -16.02
CA SER A 218 -15.43 17.55 -16.47
C SER A 218 -16.95 17.54 -16.40
N ALA A 219 -17.56 18.73 -16.36
CA ALA A 219 -19.02 18.86 -16.38
C ALA A 219 -19.64 18.17 -17.62
N VAL A 220 -19.00 18.31 -18.78
CA VAL A 220 -19.45 17.68 -20.04
C VAL A 220 -19.47 16.16 -19.90
N GLN A 221 -18.36 15.56 -19.45
CA GLN A 221 -18.28 14.11 -19.24
C GLN A 221 -19.32 13.62 -18.22
N LEU A 222 -19.53 14.37 -17.15
CA LEU A 222 -20.55 14.03 -16.15
C LEU A 222 -21.95 14.00 -16.78
N PHE A 223 -22.32 15.02 -17.55
CA PHE A 223 -23.63 15.07 -18.21
C PHE A 223 -23.78 13.98 -19.28
N ASP A 224 -22.74 13.71 -20.07
CA ASP A 224 -22.74 12.62 -21.06
C ASP A 224 -22.96 11.26 -20.39
N LEU A 225 -22.27 11.00 -19.27
CA LEU A 225 -22.44 9.77 -18.49
C LEU A 225 -23.87 9.63 -17.94
N LEU A 226 -24.45 10.73 -17.43
CA LEU A 226 -25.82 10.74 -16.91
C LEU A 226 -26.86 10.54 -18.04
N ALA A 227 -26.63 11.14 -19.20
CA ALA A 227 -27.46 10.97 -20.39
C ALA A 227 -27.41 9.52 -20.88
N ASP A 228 -26.21 8.97 -21.07
CA ASP A 228 -26.00 7.58 -21.47
C ASP A 228 -26.72 6.60 -20.56
N TYR A 229 -26.63 6.80 -19.23
CA TYR A 229 -27.32 5.95 -18.27
C TYR A 229 -28.86 6.04 -18.40
N SER A 230 -29.37 7.25 -18.58
CA SER A 230 -30.82 7.52 -18.67
C SER A 230 -31.42 6.95 -19.97
N PHE A 231 -30.71 7.09 -21.09
CA PHE A 231 -31.22 6.73 -22.42
C PHE A 231 -30.85 5.31 -22.90
N LYS A 232 -29.77 4.69 -22.39
CA LYS A 232 -29.47 3.29 -22.70
C LYS A 232 -30.46 2.31 -22.04
N ARG A 233 -31.08 2.70 -20.91
CA ARG A 233 -32.16 1.90 -20.29
C ARG A 233 -33.44 1.87 -21.12
N SER A 234 -33.71 2.88 -21.96
CA SER A 234 -34.88 2.91 -22.85
C SER A 234 -34.74 2.08 -24.14
N ASN A 235 -33.54 1.63 -24.48
CA ASN A 235 -33.31 0.79 -25.67
C ASN A 235 -33.24 -0.72 -25.38
N THR A 236 -33.52 -1.13 -24.13
CA THR A 236 -33.81 -2.55 -23.82
C THR A 236 -35.32 -2.74 -23.80
N THR A 237 -35.94 -2.63 -24.98
CA THR A 237 -37.28 -3.17 -25.20
C THR A 237 -37.15 -4.69 -25.32
N ILE A 238 -38.05 -5.39 -24.63
CA ILE A 238 -38.26 -6.85 -24.58
C ILE A 238 -38.12 -7.51 -25.95
#